data_AF-A0A950P8D6-F1
#
_entry.id   AF-A0A950P8D6-F1
#
_cell.length_a   1.000
_cell.length_b   1.000
_cell.length_c   1.000
_cell.angle_alpha   90.00
_cell.angle_beta   90.00
_cell.angle_gamma   90.00
#
_symmetry.space_group_name_H-M   'P 1'
#
loop_
_entity.id
_entity.type
_entity.pdbx_description
1 polymer ?
#
loop_
_entity_poly.entity_id
_entity_poly.type
_entity_poly.pdbx_seq_one_letter_code
_entity_poly.pdbx_strand_id
1 'polypeptide(L)' 'MRHRALWRRVLGVLGPGLVTGASDDDPSGIATYSQAGAQFGYATCWVMLFTWPLMAAIQEISARIGR' A
#
# COMPACT_ATOMS: atom_id res chain seq x y z
N MET A 1 -1.84 -1.18 -31.78
CA MET A 1 -3.04 -1.79 -31.17
C MET A 1 -2.76 -2.61 -29.88
N ARG A 2 -1.61 -3.31 -29.75
CA ARG A 2 -1.27 -4.16 -28.59
C ARG A 2 -1.12 -3.42 -27.24
N HIS A 3 -0.58 -2.19 -27.24
CA HIS A 3 -0.42 -1.38 -26.02
C HIS A 3 -1.75 -1.01 -25.35
N ARG A 4 -2.75 -0.60 -26.13
CA ARG A 4 -4.08 -0.22 -25.62
C ARG A 4 -4.82 -1.40 -24.95
N ALA A 5 -4.61 -2.62 -25.46
CA ALA A 5 -5.19 -3.83 -24.87
C ALA A 5 -4.51 -4.22 -23.55
N LEU A 6 -3.18 -4.05 -23.46
CA LEU A 6 -2.42 -4.28 -22.22
C LEU A 6 -2.85 -3.31 -21.11
N TRP A 7 -2.94 -2.01 -21.42
CA TRP A 7 -3.37 -0.99 -20.46
C TRP A 7 -4.79 -1.24 -19.93
N ARG A 8 -5.73 -1.63 -20.80
CA ARG A 8 -7.08 -2.01 -20.37
C ARG A 8 -7.09 -3.23 -19.43
N ARG A 9 -6.25 -4.24 -19.70
CA ARG A 9 -6.12 -5.40 -18.82
C ARG A 9 -5.55 -5.02 -17.47
N VAL A 10 -4.44 -4.28 -17.44
CA VAL A 10 -3.79 -3.85 -16.18
C VAL A 10 -4.76 -3.03 -15.33
N LEU A 11 -5.41 -2.02 -15.90
CA LEU A 11 -6.39 -1.19 -15.18
C LEU A 11 -7.59 -1.99 -14.67
N GLY A 12 -7.98 -3.07 -15.36
CA GLY A 12 -9.08 -3.94 -14.94
C GLY A 12 -8.78 -4.79 -13.69
N VAL A 13 -7.51 -5.13 -13.44
CA VAL A 13 -7.10 -5.96 -12.28
C VAL A 13 -6.65 -5.14 -11.07
N LEU A 14 -6.40 -3.83 -11.24
CA LEU A 14 -5.94 -2.96 -10.15
C LEU A 14 -7.02 -2.63 -9.12
N GLY A 15 -8.31 -2.77 -9.45
CA GLY A 15 -9.43 -2.32 -8.61
C GLY A 15 -9.35 -2.73 -7.13
N PRO A 16 -9.26 -4.04 -6.81
CA PRO A 16 -9.17 -4.50 -5.43
C PRO A 16 -7.93 -3.96 -4.69
N GLY A 17 -6.76 -3.97 -5.35
CA GLY A 17 -5.51 -3.48 -4.75
C GLY A 17 -5.52 -1.97 -4.48
N LEU A 18 -6.17 -1.17 -5.34
CA LEU A 18 -6.34 0.26 -5.14
C LEU A 18 -7.26 0.57 -3.97
N VAL A 19 -8.36 -0.18 -3.80
CA VAL A 19 -9.28 -0.01 -2.67
C VAL A 19 -8.58 -0.36 -1.36
N THR A 20 -7.87 -1.48 -1.30
CA THR A 20 -7.12 -1.87 -0.10
C THR A 20 -6.01 -0.88 0.23
N GLY A 21 -5.27 -0.38 -0.77
CA GLY A 21 -4.26 0.66 -0.56
C GLY A 21 -4.86 1.96 -0.02
N ALA A 22 -5.95 2.43 -0.61
CA ALA A 22 -6.67 3.61 -0.10
C ALA A 22 -7.25 3.42 1.31
N SER A 23 -7.51 2.18 1.71
CA SER A 23 -8.00 1.86 3.06
C SER A 23 -6.89 1.85 4.10
N ASP A 24 -5.63 1.64 3.69
CA ASP A 24 -4.46 1.62 4.59
C ASP A 24 -4.07 3.05 5.05
N ASP A 25 -4.39 4.06 4.24
CA ASP A 25 -4.19 5.49 4.54
C ASP A 25 -5.38 6.09 5.33
N ASP A 26 -5.80 5.43 6.40
CA ASP A 26 -6.93 5.85 7.21
C ASP A 26 -6.57 7.00 8.19
N PRO A 27 -7.58 7.72 8.75
CA PRO A 27 -7.31 8.83 9.65
C PRO A 27 -6.51 8.44 10.90
N SER A 28 -6.62 7.20 11.36
CA SER A 28 -5.87 6.73 12.53
C SER A 28 -4.38 6.56 12.20
N GLY A 29 -4.03 5.99 11.04
CA GLY A 29 -2.67 5.92 10.54
C GLY A 29 -2.05 7.32 10.38
N ILE A 30 -2.77 8.25 9.76
CA ILE A 30 -2.33 9.65 9.60
C ILE A 30 -2.04 10.29 10.97
N ALA A 31 -2.91 10.10 11.96
CA ALA A 31 -2.71 10.63 13.30
C ALA A 31 -1.46 10.04 13.97
N THR A 32 -1.27 8.72 13.89
CA THR A 32 -0.10 8.03 14.45
C THR A 32 1.20 8.49 13.80
N TYR A 33 1.28 8.53 12.47
CA TYR A 33 2.48 8.97 11.77
C TYR A 33 2.77 10.45 12.02
N SER A 34 1.74 11.29 12.15
CA SER A 34 1.90 12.71 12.49
C SER A 34 2.46 12.90 13.91
N GLN A 35 1.94 12.18 14.90
CA GLN A 35 2.47 12.22 16.27
C GLN A 35 3.90 11.70 16.35
N ALA A 36 4.18 10.57 15.69
CA ALA A 36 5.52 10.01 15.61
C ALA A 36 6.49 10.98 14.91
N GLY A 37 6.07 11.62 13.82
CA GLY A 37 6.87 12.63 13.11
C GLY A 37 7.14 13.87 13.96
N ALA A 38 6.16 14.35 14.73
CA ALA A 38 6.34 15.47 15.64
C ALA A 38 7.31 15.17 16.80
N GLN A 39 7.35 13.92 17.28
CA GLN A 39 8.21 13.49 18.39
C GLN A 39 9.63 13.08 17.95
N PHE A 40 9.73 12.37 16.83
CA PHE A 40 10.97 11.71 16.41
C PHE A 40 11.57 12.26 15.10
N GLY A 41 10.88 13.19 14.42
CA GLY A 41 11.29 13.69 13.12
C GLY A 41 11.47 12.54 12.12
N TYR A 42 12.62 12.51 11.43
CA TYR A 42 12.96 11.46 10.46
C TYR A 42 13.68 10.25 11.08
N ALA A 43 13.87 10.20 12.40
CA ALA A 43 14.66 9.15 13.05
C ALA A 43 14.08 7.74 12.87
N THR A 44 12.78 7.62 12.56
CA THR A 44 12.08 6.35 12.34
C THR A 44 11.95 5.97 10.87
N CYS A 45 12.40 6.78 9.92
CA CYS A 45 12.22 6.52 8.49
C CYS A 45 12.87 5.21 8.01
N TRP A 46 13.94 4.76 8.66
CA TRP A 46 14.61 3.50 8.32
C TRP A 46 13.69 2.28 8.49
N VAL A 47 12.65 2.37 9.32
CA VAL A 47 11.67 1.30 9.53
C VAL A 47 10.91 1.00 8.23
N MET A 48 10.72 1.99 7.35
CA MET A 48 10.07 1.82 6.04
C MET A 48 10.76 0.76 5.16
N LEU A 49 12.07 0.58 5.31
CA LEU A 49 12.83 -0.44 4.57
C LEU A 49 12.32 -1.86 4.87
N PHE A 50 11.78 -2.07 6.07
CA PHE A 50 11.27 -3.36 6.52
C PHE A 50 9.75 -3.43 6.40
N THR A 51 9.03 -2.38 6.78
CA THR A 51 7.56 -2.42 6.78
C THR A 51 6.95 -2.46 5.38
N TRP A 52 7.57 -1.79 4.40
CA TRP A 52 7.10 -1.80 3.02
C TRP A 52 7.08 -3.21 2.39
N PRO A 53 8.19 -3.99 2.37
CA PRO A 53 8.16 -5.33 1.80
C PRO A 53 7.28 -6.29 2.61
N LEU A 54 7.19 -6.13 3.93
CA LEU A 54 6.30 -6.94 4.77
C LEU A 54 4.83 -6.70 4.41
N MET A 55 4.42 -5.44 4.28
CA MET A 55 3.07 -5.07 3.84
C MET A 55 2.75 -5.63 2.46
N ALA A 56 3.69 -5.51 1.50
CA ALA A 56 3.51 -6.07 0.16
C ALA A 56 3.32 -7.60 0.19
N ALA A 57 4.08 -8.32 1.02
CA ALA A 57 3.91 -9.76 1.19
C ALA A 57 2.54 -10.12 1.77
N ILE A 58 2.07 -9.38 2.78
CA ILE A 58 0.74 -9.57 3.38
C ILE A 58 -0.35 -9.30 2.34
N GLN A 59 -0.26 -8.20 1.59
CA GLN A 59 -1.19 -7.86 0.50
C GLN A 59 -1.23 -8.97 -0.56
N GLU A 60 -0.08 -9.54 -0.94
CA GLU A 60 -0.01 -10.65 -1.89
C GLU A 60 -0.68 -11.93 -1.35
N ILE A 61 -0.42 -12.28 -0.10
CA ILE A 61 -1.03 -13.45 0.56
C ILE A 61 -2.55 -13.27 0.66
N SER A 62 -3.01 -12.11 1.11
CA SER A 62 -4.44 -11.77 1.17
C SER A 62 -5.09 -11.83 -0.21
N ALA A 63 -4.42 -11.28 -1.24
CA ALA A 63 -4.87 -11.37 -2.62
C ALA A 63 -4.86 -12.81 -3.17
N ARG A 64 -4.05 -13.72 -2.61
CA ARG A 64 -4.07 -15.16 -2.94
C ARG A 64 -5.25 -15.89 -2.32
N ILE A 65 -5.63 -15.51 -1.10
CA ILE A 65 -6.73 -16.14 -0.35
C ILE A 65 -8.09 -15.62 -0.82
N GLY A 66 -8.21 -14.33 -1.14
CA GLY A 66 -9.47 -13.71 -1.57
C GLY A 66 -9.83 -13.92 -3.05
N ARG A 67 -9.07 -14.74 -3.78
CA ARG A 67 -9.35 -15.18 -5.15
C ARG A 67 -10.05 -16.53 -5.13
#